data_AF-A0A1Q7CUW1-F1
#
_entry.id   AF-A0A1Q7CUW1-F1
#
_cell.length_a   1.000
_cell.length_b   1.000
_cell.length_c   1.000
_cell.angle_alpha   90.00
_cell.angle_beta   90.00
_cell.angle_gamma   90.00
#
_symmetry.space_group_name_H-M   'P 1'
#
loop_
_entity.id
_entity.type
_entity.pdbx_description
1 polymer ?
#
loop_
_entity_poly.entity_id
_entity_poly.type
_entity_poly.pdbx_seq_one_letter_code
_entity_poly.pdbx_strand_id
1 'polypeptide(L)'
;MKCNTVRTKLAAYFDDAITGGARVAERIQVRQHLEGCSVCREELERFRKLAVMLSRVPRNVPPADLAIRIKVAAAQGQHSRDWASRVRRIKDRAEILLDNVFRPLTVPATGGFFSAILVFILVLQMILPGATVRAVQNDVALNLMRPAELVSLSDYPQSWAPEEQDLELSLPHGLLVDVTVDSHGQMTDYQILSGPTSVELRHQLDQILLFSRFSPMLSFGRPTSGGHVVLSFSAVRVRG
;
A
#
# COMPACT_ATOMS: atom_id res chain seq x y z
N MET A 1 -50.06 -17.78 -1.88
CA MET A 1 -50.08 -18.22 -0.45
C MET A 1 -51.32 -19.05 -0.18
N LYS A 2 -51.24 -20.01 0.75
CA LYS A 2 -52.40 -20.78 1.24
C LYS A 2 -53.18 -19.96 2.27
N CYS A 3 -54.50 -20.16 2.34
CA CYS A 3 -55.37 -19.42 3.28
C CYS A 3 -54.90 -19.56 4.74
N ASN A 4 -54.54 -20.76 5.20
CA ASN A 4 -54.08 -20.97 6.58
C ASN A 4 -52.88 -20.11 6.96
N THR A 5 -51.92 -19.93 6.05
CA THR A 5 -50.73 -19.08 6.27
C THR A 5 -51.09 -17.60 6.33
N VAL A 6 -52.09 -17.17 5.57
CA VAL A 6 -52.58 -15.79 5.62
C VAL A 6 -53.33 -15.56 6.93
N ARG A 7 -54.19 -16.49 7.35
CA ARG A 7 -54.95 -16.40 8.60
C ARG A 7 -54.08 -16.19 9.84
N THR A 8 -52.97 -16.92 9.96
CA THR A 8 -52.04 -16.74 11.08
C THR A 8 -51.32 -15.39 11.04
N LYS A 9 -51.15 -14.80 9.85
CA LYS A 9 -50.49 -13.51 9.64
C LYS A 9 -51.45 -12.32 9.54
N LEU A 10 -52.77 -12.53 9.52
CA LEU A 10 -53.76 -11.47 9.31
C LEU A 10 -53.75 -10.43 10.44
N ALA A 11 -53.63 -10.85 11.70
CA ALA A 11 -53.57 -9.93 12.84
C ALA A 11 -52.31 -9.05 12.77
N ALA A 12 -51.14 -9.66 12.54
CA ALA A 12 -49.88 -8.92 12.36
C ALA A 12 -49.91 -7.98 11.14
N TYR A 13 -50.58 -8.37 10.05
CA TYR A 13 -50.81 -7.53 8.88
C TYR A 13 -51.73 -6.33 9.20
N PHE A 14 -52.76 -6.52 10.02
CA PHE A 14 -53.69 -5.48 10.43
C PHE A 14 -53.04 -4.44 11.36
N ASP A 15 -52.26 -4.90 12.35
CA ASP A 15 -51.57 -4.04 13.33
C ASP A 15 -50.25 -3.44 12.79
N ASP A 16 -49.92 -3.69 11.52
CA ASP A 16 -48.65 -3.29 10.88
C ASP A 16 -47.40 -3.80 11.65
N ALA A 17 -47.57 -4.91 12.38
CA ALA A 17 -46.59 -5.51 13.27
C ALA A 17 -45.74 -6.59 12.58
N ILE A 18 -45.72 -6.65 11.25
CA ILE A 18 -44.84 -7.55 10.49
C ILE A 18 -43.40 -7.04 10.65
N THR A 19 -42.59 -7.76 11.44
CA THR A 19 -41.19 -7.43 11.71
C THR A 19 -40.24 -8.15 10.74
N GLY A 20 -39.10 -7.53 10.43
CA GLY A 20 -38.01 -8.13 9.65
C GLY A 20 -37.81 -7.59 8.24
N GLY A 21 -36.69 -7.98 7.60
CA GLY A 21 -36.26 -7.49 6.28
C GLY A 21 -37.17 -7.91 5.11
N ALA A 22 -38.08 -8.86 5.33
CA ALA A 22 -39.08 -9.31 4.35
C ALA A 22 -40.44 -8.62 4.48
N ARG A 23 -40.59 -7.62 5.38
CA ARG A 23 -41.87 -6.94 5.67
C ARG A 23 -42.63 -6.52 4.41
N VAL A 24 -41.94 -5.89 3.44
CA VAL A 24 -42.56 -5.40 2.21
C VAL A 24 -43.05 -6.56 1.34
N ALA A 25 -42.21 -7.58 1.15
CA ALA A 25 -42.55 -8.74 0.33
C ALA A 25 -43.72 -9.54 0.94
N GLU A 26 -43.70 -9.78 2.25
CA GLU A 26 -44.79 -10.47 2.93
C GLU A 26 -46.11 -9.68 2.85
N ARG A 27 -46.04 -8.35 3.00
CA ARG A 27 -47.23 -7.49 2.88
C ARG A 27 -47.85 -7.54 1.49
N ILE A 28 -47.01 -7.54 0.45
CA ILE A 28 -47.47 -7.67 -0.94
C ILE A 28 -48.15 -9.02 -1.16
N GLN A 29 -47.56 -10.11 -0.66
CA GLN A 29 -48.15 -11.45 -0.82
C GLN A 29 -49.48 -11.62 -0.09
N VAL A 30 -49.61 -11.08 1.13
CA VAL A 30 -50.88 -11.10 1.88
C VAL A 30 -51.92 -10.25 1.17
N ARG A 31 -51.57 -9.04 0.70
CA ARG A 31 -52.47 -8.17 -0.05
C ARG A 31 -52.96 -8.84 -1.33
N GLN A 32 -52.07 -9.43 -2.12
CA GLN A 32 -52.42 -10.15 -3.35
C GLN A 32 -53.39 -11.31 -3.08
N HIS A 33 -53.20 -12.03 -1.97
CA HIS A 33 -54.15 -13.07 -1.57
C HIS A 33 -55.53 -12.51 -1.17
N LEU A 34 -55.57 -11.36 -0.49
CA LEU A 34 -56.83 -10.70 -0.10
C LEU A 34 -57.61 -10.16 -1.30
N GLU A 35 -56.94 -9.80 -2.39
CA GLU A 35 -57.59 -9.42 -3.66
C GLU A 35 -58.33 -10.62 -4.28
N GLY A 36 -57.78 -11.83 -4.17
CA GLY A 36 -58.36 -13.05 -4.75
C GLY A 36 -59.21 -13.93 -3.83
N CYS A 37 -59.18 -13.74 -2.50
CA CYS A 37 -59.88 -14.61 -1.54
C CYS A 37 -60.89 -13.82 -0.69
N SER A 38 -62.19 -14.14 -0.83
CA SER A 38 -63.28 -13.53 -0.05
C SER A 38 -63.26 -13.95 1.42
N VAL A 39 -62.93 -15.21 1.72
CA VAL A 39 -62.92 -15.76 3.09
C VAL A 39 -61.93 -15.01 3.99
N CYS A 40 -60.68 -14.85 3.54
CA CYS A 40 -59.67 -14.12 4.30
C CYS A 40 -60.01 -12.62 4.43
N ARG A 41 -60.74 -12.05 3.46
CA ARG A 41 -61.20 -10.66 3.50
C ARG A 41 -62.30 -10.48 4.56
N GLU A 42 -63.23 -11.42 4.66
CA GLU A 42 -64.26 -11.39 5.70
C GLU A 42 -63.63 -11.48 7.10
N GLU A 43 -62.60 -12.31 7.28
CA GLU A 43 -61.88 -12.41 8.55
C GLU A 43 -61.14 -11.11 8.90
N LEU A 44 -60.58 -10.42 7.90
CA LEU A 44 -60.01 -9.07 8.08
C LEU A 44 -61.07 -8.04 8.50
N GLU A 45 -62.27 -8.11 7.93
CA GLU A 45 -63.38 -7.24 8.34
C GLU A 45 -63.83 -7.51 9.79
N ARG A 46 -63.77 -8.76 10.26
CA ARG A 46 -64.02 -9.09 11.68
C ARG A 46 -63.00 -8.41 12.59
N PHE A 47 -61.72 -8.41 12.22
CA PHE A 47 -60.69 -7.67 12.97
C PHE A 47 -60.93 -6.15 12.97
N ARG A 48 -61.34 -5.57 11.84
CA ARG A 48 -61.71 -4.14 11.75
C ARG A 48 -62.86 -3.79 12.69
N LYS A 49 -63.93 -4.60 12.69
CA LYS A 49 -65.07 -4.41 13.60
C LYS A 49 -64.65 -4.50 15.07
N LEU A 50 -63.82 -5.48 15.41
CA LEU A 50 -63.28 -5.63 16.76
C LEU A 50 -62.43 -4.43 17.17
N ALA A 51 -61.59 -3.90 16.28
CA ALA A 51 -60.81 -2.69 16.55
C ALA A 51 -61.69 -1.45 16.80
N VAL A 52 -62.80 -1.31 16.08
CA VAL A 52 -63.79 -0.24 16.32
C VAL A 52 -64.51 -0.41 17.66
N MET A 53 -64.77 -1.64 18.08
CA MET A 53 -65.35 -1.88 19.41
C MET A 53 -64.34 -1.55 20.52
N LEU A 54 -63.08 -1.95 20.35
CA LEU A 54 -62.00 -1.66 21.29
C LEU A 54 -61.68 -0.17 21.38
N SER A 55 -61.83 0.60 20.31
CA SER A 55 -61.58 2.04 20.33
C SER A 55 -62.58 2.83 21.18
N ARG A 56 -63.74 2.23 21.49
CA ARG A 56 -64.76 2.80 22.40
C ARG A 56 -64.46 2.54 23.87
N VAL A 57 -63.47 1.68 24.18
CA VAL A 57 -63.06 1.43 25.56
C VAL A 57 -62.41 2.70 26.11
N PRO A 58 -62.79 3.17 27.32
CA PRO A 58 -62.21 4.35 27.91
C PRO A 58 -60.70 4.18 28.04
N ARG A 59 -59.95 5.17 27.54
CA ARG A 59 -58.50 5.18 27.63
C ARG A 59 -58.10 5.44 29.07
N ASN A 60 -57.21 4.60 29.60
CA ASN A 60 -56.60 4.86 30.90
C ASN A 60 -55.77 6.15 30.80
N VAL A 61 -55.99 7.09 31.73
CA VAL A 61 -55.25 8.34 31.76
C VAL A 61 -53.84 8.01 32.25
N PRO A 62 -52.78 8.32 31.47
CA PRO A 62 -51.43 8.09 31.94
C PRO A 62 -51.17 8.95 33.19
N PRO A 63 -50.39 8.47 34.17
CA PRO A 63 -50.09 9.24 35.36
C PRO A 63 -49.28 10.50 34.98
N ALA A 64 -49.53 11.61 35.67
CA ALA A 64 -48.98 12.92 35.30
C ALA A 64 -47.44 12.97 35.34
N ASP A 65 -46.82 12.07 36.11
CA ASP A 65 -45.37 11.95 36.25
C ASP A 65 -44.71 11.12 35.14
N LEU A 66 -45.49 10.43 34.29
CA LEU A 66 -44.96 9.50 33.28
C LEU A 66 -44.02 10.21 32.31
N ALA A 67 -44.39 11.41 31.85
CA ALA A 67 -43.58 12.18 30.92
C ALA A 67 -42.22 12.55 31.54
N ILE A 68 -42.21 12.88 32.83
CA ILE A 68 -40.97 13.19 33.56
C ILE A 68 -40.15 11.91 33.75
N ARG A 69 -40.77 10.81 34.16
CA ARG A 69 -40.11 9.52 34.33
C ARG A 69 -39.49 9.00 33.03
N ILE A 70 -40.15 9.16 31.89
CA ILE A 70 -39.60 8.81 30.57
C ILE A 70 -38.41 9.71 30.24
N LYS A 71 -38.50 11.02 30.45
CA LYS A 71 -37.38 11.95 30.21
C LYS A 71 -36.17 11.62 31.09
N VAL A 72 -36.39 11.33 32.37
CA VAL A 72 -35.34 10.94 33.31
C VAL A 72 -34.73 9.59 32.93
N ALA A 73 -35.55 8.58 32.62
CA ALA A 73 -35.07 7.27 32.18
C ALA A 73 -34.31 7.35 30.84
N ALA A 74 -34.76 8.19 29.90
CA ALA A 74 -34.07 8.45 28.65
C ALA A 74 -32.72 9.15 28.88
N ALA A 75 -32.67 10.14 29.78
CA ALA A 75 -31.46 10.86 30.13
C ALA A 75 -30.44 9.96 30.87
N GLN A 76 -30.89 9.15 31.83
CA GLN A 76 -30.05 8.18 32.53
C GLN A 76 -29.51 7.09 31.59
N GLY A 77 -30.37 6.54 30.71
CA GLY A 77 -29.97 5.60 29.67
C GLY A 77 -29.09 6.21 28.56
N GLN A 78 -28.91 7.54 28.56
CA GLN A 78 -28.02 8.26 27.66
C GLN A 78 -26.70 8.63 28.33
N HIS A 79 -26.70 8.86 29.64
CA HIS A 79 -25.50 9.06 30.46
C HIS A 79 -24.76 7.75 30.77
N SER A 80 -25.45 6.62 30.91
CA SER A 80 -24.83 5.30 31.09
C SER A 80 -24.31 4.68 29.77
N ARG A 81 -24.30 5.45 28.67
CA ARG A 81 -23.78 5.00 27.38
C ARG A 81 -22.27 5.14 27.36
N ASP A 82 -21.66 4.25 28.12
CA ASP A 82 -20.25 3.89 27.99
C ASP A 82 -19.92 3.63 26.52
N TRP A 83 -18.71 4.02 26.15
CA TRP A 83 -18.05 3.85 24.87
C TRP A 83 -18.44 2.58 24.10
N ALA A 84 -18.57 1.44 24.79
CA ALA A 84 -19.00 0.15 24.24
C ALA A 84 -20.36 0.19 23.52
N SER A 85 -21.33 0.95 24.02
CA SER A 85 -22.66 1.12 23.41
C SER A 85 -22.63 2.02 22.16
N ARG A 86 -21.65 2.92 22.08
CA ARG A 86 -21.42 3.79 20.92
C ARG A 86 -20.78 3.00 19.79
N VAL A 87 -19.80 2.14 20.12
CA VAL A 87 -19.17 1.19 19.19
C VAL A 87 -20.19 0.17 18.67
N ARG A 88 -21.04 -0.41 19.54
CA ARG A 88 -22.10 -1.33 19.08
C ARG A 88 -23.05 -0.67 18.09
N ARG A 89 -23.48 0.58 18.34
CA ARG A 89 -24.39 1.27 17.42
C ARG A 89 -23.74 1.62 16.08
N ILE A 90 -22.45 1.93 16.07
CA ILE A 90 -21.68 2.12 14.83
C ILE A 90 -21.57 0.80 14.07
N LYS A 91 -21.30 -0.30 14.78
CA LYS A 91 -21.27 -1.65 14.20
C LYS A 91 -22.62 -2.04 13.62
N ASP A 92 -23.72 -1.85 14.35
CA ASP A 92 -25.07 -2.19 13.88
C ASP A 92 -25.45 -1.35 12.65
N ARG A 93 -25.07 -0.06 12.63
CA ARG A 93 -25.27 0.81 11.46
C ARG A 93 -24.39 0.40 10.28
N ALA A 94 -23.14 0.04 10.53
CA ALA A 94 -22.24 -0.46 9.50
C ALA A 94 -22.75 -1.79 8.94
N GLU A 95 -23.24 -2.69 9.77
CA GLU A 95 -23.81 -3.98 9.36
C GLU A 95 -25.01 -3.77 8.44
N ILE A 96 -25.96 -2.89 8.79
CA ILE A 96 -27.11 -2.57 7.94
C ILE A 96 -26.68 -1.90 6.63
N LEU A 97 -25.68 -1.02 6.65
CA LEU A 97 -25.18 -0.37 5.44
C LEU A 97 -24.43 -1.36 4.55
N LEU A 98 -23.57 -2.22 5.11
CA LEU A 98 -22.85 -3.25 4.37
C LEU A 98 -23.82 -4.26 3.78
N ASP A 99 -24.83 -4.71 4.54
CA ASP A 99 -25.83 -5.67 4.04
C ASP A 99 -26.68 -5.07 2.91
N ASN A 100 -27.01 -3.77 2.97
CA ASN A 100 -27.74 -3.09 1.89
C ASN A 100 -26.87 -2.72 0.68
N VAL A 101 -25.59 -2.38 0.89
CA VAL A 101 -24.65 -2.00 -0.18
C VAL A 101 -24.11 -3.22 -0.89
N PHE A 102 -23.80 -4.31 -0.18
CA PHE A 102 -23.27 -5.53 -0.80
C PHE A 102 -24.36 -6.38 -1.45
N ARG A 103 -25.62 -6.34 -0.99
CA ARG A 103 -26.70 -7.13 -1.59
C ARG A 103 -26.93 -6.87 -3.09
N PRO A 104 -26.78 -5.64 -3.63
CA PRO A 104 -26.78 -5.39 -5.08
C PRO A 104 -25.39 -5.32 -5.73
N LEU A 105 -24.29 -5.13 -4.98
CA LEU A 105 -22.92 -5.03 -5.54
C LEU A 105 -22.17 -6.37 -5.65
N THR A 106 -22.71 -7.47 -5.14
CA THR A 106 -22.03 -8.79 -5.11
C THR A 106 -21.68 -9.37 -6.47
N VAL A 107 -22.34 -8.95 -7.57
CA VAL A 107 -22.13 -9.54 -8.90
C VAL A 107 -21.17 -8.74 -9.79
N PRO A 108 -21.13 -7.38 -9.80
CA PRO A 108 -20.20 -6.63 -10.65
C PRO A 108 -18.89 -6.18 -9.96
N ALA A 109 -18.93 -5.80 -8.68
CA ALA A 109 -17.80 -5.07 -8.07
C ALA A 109 -16.72 -6.00 -7.46
N THR A 110 -17.12 -7.18 -7.00
CA THR A 110 -16.20 -8.21 -6.49
C THR A 110 -15.27 -8.73 -7.60
N GLY A 111 -15.79 -8.87 -8.83
CA GLY A 111 -15.03 -9.32 -9.98
C GLY A 111 -13.89 -8.36 -10.36
N GLY A 112 -14.13 -7.06 -10.32
CA GLY A 112 -13.10 -6.04 -10.59
C GLY A 112 -12.03 -5.98 -9.50
N PHE A 113 -12.41 -6.13 -8.23
CA PHE A 113 -11.45 -6.16 -7.13
C PHE A 113 -10.59 -7.43 -7.14
N PHE A 114 -11.19 -8.59 -7.43
CA PHE A 114 -10.47 -9.85 -7.57
C PHE A 114 -9.52 -9.83 -8.78
N SER A 115 -9.95 -9.28 -9.91
CA SER A 115 -9.10 -9.18 -11.10
C SER A 115 -7.94 -8.22 -10.90
N ALA A 116 -8.17 -7.07 -10.25
CA ALA A 116 -7.10 -6.11 -9.93
C ALA A 116 -6.06 -6.71 -8.98
N ILE A 117 -6.49 -7.43 -7.93
CA ILE A 117 -5.57 -8.13 -7.02
C ILE A 117 -4.78 -9.21 -7.76
N LEU A 118 -5.44 -10.00 -8.61
CA LEU A 118 -4.79 -11.08 -9.34
C LEU A 118 -3.75 -10.55 -10.34
N VAL A 119 -4.08 -9.49 -11.08
CA VAL A 119 -3.14 -8.80 -11.97
C VAL A 119 -1.99 -8.19 -11.17
N PHE A 120 -2.26 -7.53 -10.05
CA PHE A 120 -1.23 -6.93 -9.21
C PHE A 120 -0.26 -7.99 -8.66
N ILE A 121 -0.77 -9.10 -8.11
CA ILE A 121 0.07 -10.20 -7.63
C ILE A 121 0.90 -10.81 -8.76
N LEU A 122 0.32 -10.99 -9.95
CA LEU A 122 1.03 -11.50 -11.13
C LEU A 122 2.18 -10.56 -11.55
N VAL A 123 1.91 -9.26 -11.62
CA VAL A 123 2.95 -8.24 -11.92
C VAL A 123 4.02 -8.22 -10.83
N LEU A 124 3.61 -8.28 -9.56
CA LEU A 124 4.54 -8.27 -8.43
C LEU A 124 5.44 -9.52 -8.45
N GLN A 125 4.90 -10.70 -8.75
CA GLN A 125 5.67 -11.93 -8.94
C GLN A 125 6.56 -11.91 -10.19
N MET A 126 6.29 -11.05 -11.17
CA MET A 126 7.20 -10.84 -12.30
C MET A 126 8.39 -9.93 -11.91
N ILE A 127 8.21 -9.03 -10.93
CA ILE A 127 9.23 -8.06 -10.50
C ILE A 127 10.11 -8.62 -9.37
N LEU A 128 9.53 -9.34 -8.39
CA LEU A 128 10.24 -9.81 -7.18
C LEU A 128 11.37 -10.83 -7.43
N PRO A 129 11.22 -11.87 -8.26
CA PRO A 129 12.30 -12.79 -8.55
C PRO A 129 13.23 -12.15 -9.57
N GLY A 130 13.96 -11.12 -9.11
CA GLY A 130 15.06 -10.46 -9.78
C GLY A 130 14.91 -10.40 -11.30
N ALA A 131 14.27 -9.36 -11.80
CA ALA A 131 14.64 -8.84 -13.11
C ALA A 131 16.16 -8.56 -13.04
N THR A 132 16.96 -9.58 -13.38
CA THR A 132 18.38 -9.42 -13.59
C THR A 132 18.43 -8.38 -14.69
N VAL A 133 18.83 -7.17 -14.34
CA VAL A 133 19.19 -6.12 -15.28
C VAL A 133 20.43 -6.67 -15.98
N ARG A 134 20.20 -7.60 -16.92
CA ARG A 134 21.19 -7.99 -17.90
C ARG A 134 21.39 -6.71 -18.69
N ALA A 135 22.53 -6.06 -18.47
CA ALA A 135 23.00 -4.99 -19.32
C ALA A 135 22.76 -5.45 -20.76
N VAL A 136 21.82 -4.78 -21.44
CA VAL A 136 21.48 -5.10 -22.81
C VAL A 136 22.72 -4.71 -23.59
N GLN A 137 23.32 -5.65 -24.32
CA GLN A 137 24.56 -5.42 -25.07
C GLN A 137 24.44 -4.31 -26.14
N ASN A 138 23.21 -3.81 -26.38
CA ASN A 138 22.88 -2.72 -27.29
C ASN A 138 22.20 -1.54 -26.56
N ASP A 139 22.62 -1.22 -25.33
CA ASP A 139 22.26 0.07 -24.74
C ASP A 139 22.94 1.18 -25.55
N VAL A 140 22.15 1.92 -26.33
CA VAL A 140 22.58 3.21 -26.89
C VAL A 140 22.92 4.06 -25.68
N ALA A 141 24.20 4.39 -25.52
CA ALA A 141 24.66 5.28 -24.47
C ALA A 141 23.90 6.60 -24.60
N LEU A 142 22.83 6.72 -23.84
CA LEU A 142 22.22 7.99 -23.54
C LEU A 142 23.34 8.78 -22.88
N ASN A 143 24.00 9.67 -23.64
CA ASN A 143 25.13 10.50 -23.22
C ASN A 143 24.69 11.58 -22.21
N LEU A 144 23.76 11.23 -21.32
CA LEU A 144 23.34 12.01 -20.17
C LEU A 144 24.46 12.04 -19.12
N MET A 145 25.22 10.97 -18.99
CA MET A 145 26.32 10.89 -18.03
C MET A 145 27.43 9.99 -18.57
N ARG A 146 28.62 10.54 -18.75
CA ARG A 146 29.84 9.80 -19.07
C ARG A 146 30.77 9.88 -17.85
N PRO A 147 31.18 8.75 -17.25
CA PRO A 147 32.07 8.76 -16.10
C PRO A 147 33.45 9.31 -16.48
N ALA A 148 34.21 9.74 -15.46
CA ALA A 148 35.61 10.11 -15.66
C ALA A 148 36.42 8.86 -16.04
N GLU A 149 37.37 9.02 -16.95
CA GLU A 149 38.18 7.93 -17.50
C GLU A 149 39.67 8.31 -17.49
N LEU A 150 40.55 7.36 -17.19
CA LEU A 150 41.99 7.57 -17.35
C LEU A 150 42.34 7.56 -18.85
N VAL A 151 42.95 8.64 -19.35
CA VAL A 151 43.37 8.74 -20.76
C VAL A 151 44.80 8.24 -20.90
N SER A 152 45.69 8.69 -20.02
CA SER A 152 47.08 8.26 -20.01
C SER A 152 47.61 8.34 -18.58
N LEU A 153 48.21 7.25 -18.11
CA LEU A 153 49.04 7.29 -16.91
C LEU A 153 50.38 7.92 -17.29
N SER A 154 50.99 8.67 -16.37
CA SER A 154 52.35 9.18 -16.58
C SER A 154 53.38 8.05 -16.57
N ASP A 155 54.51 8.28 -17.22
CA ASP A 155 55.64 7.36 -17.15
C ASP A 155 56.08 7.14 -15.70
N TYR A 156 56.39 5.89 -15.43
CA TYR A 156 56.70 5.39 -14.12
C TYR A 156 58.19 5.59 -13.80
N PRO A 157 58.56 6.19 -12.65
CA PRO A 157 59.96 6.22 -12.24
C PRO A 157 60.41 4.79 -11.90
N GLN A 158 61.52 4.37 -12.50
CA GLN A 158 62.11 3.02 -12.41
C GLN A 158 62.33 2.52 -10.96
N SER A 159 62.23 3.41 -9.96
CA SER A 159 62.35 3.17 -8.53
C SER A 159 61.11 2.61 -7.83
N TRP A 160 59.94 2.48 -8.47
CA TRP A 160 58.79 1.82 -7.80
C TRP A 160 58.88 0.30 -7.85
N ALA A 161 59.94 -0.30 -8.39
CA ALA A 161 60.12 -1.75 -8.26
C ALA A 161 60.00 -2.10 -6.76
N PRO A 162 59.02 -2.91 -6.32
CA PRO A 162 58.86 -3.22 -4.91
C PRO A 162 60.07 -4.06 -4.50
N GLU A 163 61.14 -3.40 -4.07
CA GLU A 163 62.30 -4.04 -3.49
C GLU A 163 61.89 -4.55 -2.12
N GLU A 164 61.63 -5.85 -2.06
CA GLU A 164 61.64 -6.76 -0.90
C GLU A 164 60.77 -6.43 0.33
N GLN A 165 60.22 -5.22 0.47
CA GLN A 165 59.69 -4.71 1.75
C GLN A 165 58.16 -4.70 1.85
N ASP A 166 57.43 -4.58 0.73
CA ASP A 166 55.96 -4.51 0.76
C ASP A 166 55.29 -5.73 0.10
N LEU A 167 55.17 -6.82 0.86
CA LEU A 167 54.53 -8.07 0.42
C LEU A 167 53.06 -7.86 -0.03
N GLU A 168 52.37 -6.84 0.49
CA GLU A 168 50.97 -6.51 0.18
C GLU A 168 50.77 -5.97 -1.26
N LEU A 169 51.77 -5.30 -1.83
CA LEU A 169 51.75 -4.80 -3.22
C LEU A 169 51.91 -5.92 -4.28
N SER A 170 52.30 -7.12 -3.85
CA SER A 170 52.43 -8.30 -4.72
C SER A 170 51.10 -9.06 -4.93
N LEU A 171 50.06 -8.71 -4.17
CA LEU A 171 48.73 -9.29 -4.31
C LEU A 171 48.02 -8.75 -5.55
N PRO A 172 47.11 -9.53 -6.17
CA PRO A 172 46.18 -9.00 -7.17
C PRO A 172 45.36 -7.85 -6.56
N HIS A 173 45.39 -6.67 -7.18
CA HIS A 173 44.82 -5.43 -6.63
C HIS A 173 45.52 -4.90 -5.36
N GLY A 174 46.83 -5.14 -5.24
CA GLY A 174 47.63 -4.78 -4.07
C GLY A 174 47.61 -3.28 -3.70
N LEU A 175 47.27 -2.40 -4.64
CA LEU A 175 47.01 -0.99 -4.36
C LEU A 175 45.83 -0.48 -5.19
N LEU A 176 44.76 -0.05 -4.51
CA LEU A 176 43.57 0.57 -5.10
C LEU A 176 43.50 2.03 -4.68
N VAL A 177 43.36 2.93 -5.65
CA VAL A 177 43.30 4.37 -5.43
C VAL A 177 42.07 4.93 -6.13
N ASP A 178 41.24 5.68 -5.40
CA ASP A 178 40.17 6.49 -5.97
C ASP A 178 40.71 7.91 -6.22
N VAL A 179 40.68 8.35 -7.47
CA VAL A 179 41.20 9.65 -7.89
C VAL A 179 40.04 10.58 -8.21
N THR A 180 40.02 11.75 -7.58
CA THR A 180 39.01 12.79 -7.85
C THR A 180 39.50 13.73 -8.95
N VAL A 181 38.72 13.85 -10.01
CA VAL A 181 39.02 14.61 -11.22
C VAL A 181 38.10 15.83 -11.32
N ASP A 182 38.69 16.97 -11.68
CA ASP A 182 37.95 18.21 -11.90
C ASP A 182 37.26 18.25 -13.28
N SER A 183 36.62 19.39 -13.59
CA SER A 183 36.00 19.61 -14.89
C SER A 183 37.00 19.81 -16.04
N HIS A 184 38.29 20.01 -15.77
CA HIS A 184 39.34 20.16 -16.78
C HIS A 184 40.07 18.84 -17.08
N GLY A 185 39.74 17.75 -16.37
CA GLY A 185 40.44 16.48 -16.51
C GLY A 185 41.76 16.42 -15.73
N GLN A 186 41.94 17.30 -14.75
CA GLN A 186 43.06 17.31 -13.83
C GLN A 186 42.68 16.60 -12.53
N MET A 187 43.66 15.91 -11.94
CA MET A 187 43.52 15.33 -10.62
C MET A 187 43.51 16.43 -9.56
N THR A 188 42.58 16.33 -8.62
CA THR A 188 42.43 17.28 -7.49
C THR A 188 42.80 16.65 -6.16
N ASP A 189 42.42 15.39 -5.95
CA ASP A 189 42.69 14.64 -4.73
C ASP A 189 42.66 13.14 -5.03
N TYR A 190 43.17 12.33 -4.10
CA TYR A 190 43.08 10.87 -4.16
C TYR A 190 42.91 10.24 -2.78
N GLN A 191 42.22 9.10 -2.75
CA GLN A 191 42.04 8.28 -1.57
C GLN A 191 42.53 6.86 -1.83
N ILE A 192 43.44 6.36 -0.99
CA ILE A 192 43.86 4.97 -1.03
C ILE A 192 42.75 4.12 -0.42
N LEU A 193 42.11 3.29 -1.24
CA LEU A 193 41.03 2.39 -0.82
C LEU A 193 41.58 1.09 -0.23
N SER A 194 42.72 0.61 -0.74
CA SER A 194 43.37 -0.61 -0.28
C SER A 194 44.86 -0.56 -0.63
N GLY A 195 45.72 -1.02 0.27
CA GLY A 195 47.18 -1.06 0.09
C GLY A 195 47.95 -0.33 1.20
N PRO A 196 49.29 -0.38 1.18
CA PRO A 196 50.12 0.31 2.16
C PRO A 196 49.93 1.84 2.07
N THR A 197 50.12 2.53 3.19
CA THR A 197 49.94 3.99 3.29
C THR A 197 51.22 4.71 3.73
N SER A 198 52.38 4.19 3.30
CA SER A 198 53.69 4.76 3.60
C SER A 198 53.83 6.16 2.99
N VAL A 199 54.61 7.03 3.66
CA VAL A 199 54.84 8.42 3.22
C VAL A 199 55.56 8.46 1.87
N GLU A 200 56.49 7.54 1.66
CA GLU A 200 57.21 7.39 0.38
C GLU A 200 56.25 7.03 -0.77
N LEU A 201 55.33 6.07 -0.56
CA LEU A 201 54.35 5.70 -1.58
C LEU A 201 53.39 6.85 -1.91
N ARG A 202 52.99 7.65 -0.92
CA ARG A 202 52.17 8.85 -1.16
C ARG A 202 52.89 9.86 -2.03
N HIS A 203 54.15 10.15 -1.76
CA HIS A 203 54.94 11.07 -2.59
C HIS A 203 55.08 10.58 -4.04
N GLN A 204 55.21 9.26 -4.22
CA GLN A 204 55.28 8.66 -5.56
C GLN A 204 53.93 8.70 -6.27
N LEU A 205 52.84 8.41 -5.57
CA LEU A 205 51.47 8.55 -6.09
C LEU A 205 51.17 9.99 -6.49
N ASP A 206 51.58 10.98 -5.68
CA ASP A 206 51.41 12.40 -5.99
C ASP A 206 52.06 12.74 -7.33
N GLN A 207 53.31 12.30 -7.55
CA GLN A 207 54.01 12.53 -8.81
C GLN A 207 53.30 11.88 -9.99
N ILE A 208 52.94 10.60 -9.87
CA ILE A 208 52.30 9.86 -10.97
C ILE A 208 50.93 10.47 -11.31
N LEU A 209 50.09 10.70 -10.30
CA LEU A 209 48.72 11.18 -10.51
C LEU A 209 48.68 12.64 -10.98
N LEU A 210 49.61 13.48 -10.52
CA LEU A 210 49.71 14.88 -10.96
C LEU A 210 50.08 15.00 -12.45
N PHE A 211 50.95 14.11 -12.96
CA PHE A 211 51.36 14.09 -14.37
C PHE A 211 50.49 13.19 -15.26
N SER A 212 49.48 12.54 -14.69
CA SER A 212 48.52 11.73 -15.43
C SER A 212 47.45 12.58 -16.10
N ARG A 213 46.90 12.08 -17.21
CA ARG A 213 45.83 12.76 -17.96
C ARG A 213 44.52 12.00 -17.80
N PHE A 214 43.50 12.69 -17.30
CA PHE A 214 42.15 12.15 -17.14
C PHE A 214 41.16 12.86 -18.07
N SER A 215 40.11 12.15 -18.47
CA SER A 215 38.94 12.73 -19.10
C SER A 215 37.94 13.08 -18.00
N PRO A 216 37.43 14.32 -17.94
CA PRO A 216 36.48 14.73 -16.93
C PRO A 216 35.15 13.98 -17.08
N MET A 217 34.39 13.91 -15.98
CA MET A 217 33.02 13.41 -16.00
C MET A 217 32.15 14.38 -16.81
N LEU A 218 31.37 13.84 -17.76
CA LEU A 218 30.44 14.64 -18.56
C LEU A 218 29.02 14.42 -18.08
N SER A 219 28.30 15.51 -17.81
CA SER A 219 26.85 15.50 -17.61
C SER A 219 26.21 16.27 -18.77
N PHE A 220 25.34 15.61 -19.54
CA PHE A 220 24.73 16.17 -20.75
C PHE A 220 25.77 16.77 -21.72
N GLY A 221 26.92 16.11 -21.88
CA GLY A 221 28.03 16.58 -22.73
C GLY A 221 28.83 17.77 -22.17
N ARG A 222 28.51 18.27 -20.98
CA ARG A 222 29.27 19.34 -20.30
C ARG A 222 30.18 18.73 -19.24
N PRO A 223 31.46 19.15 -19.16
CA PRO A 223 32.35 18.68 -18.12
C PRO A 223 31.91 19.18 -16.75
N THR A 224 31.98 18.28 -15.78
CA THR A 224 31.58 18.50 -14.38
C THR A 224 32.70 18.06 -13.45
N SER A 225 32.89 18.79 -12.35
CA SER A 225 33.85 18.46 -11.30
C SER A 225 33.34 17.32 -10.41
N GLY A 226 34.26 16.56 -9.81
CA GLY A 226 33.91 15.47 -8.89
C GLY A 226 33.71 14.13 -9.59
N GLY A 227 34.38 13.93 -10.72
CA GLY A 227 34.47 12.60 -11.33
C GLY A 227 35.42 11.73 -10.53
N HIS A 228 35.08 10.46 -10.33
CA HIS A 228 35.90 9.49 -9.61
C HIS A 228 36.49 8.47 -10.59
N VAL A 229 37.79 8.20 -10.49
CA VAL A 229 38.50 7.20 -11.28
C VAL A 229 39.22 6.25 -10.35
N VAL A 230 38.80 4.99 -10.35
CA VAL A 230 39.45 3.94 -9.54
C VAL A 230 40.61 3.33 -10.35
N LEU A 231 41.82 3.46 -9.83
CA LEU A 231 43.03 2.89 -10.37
C LEU A 231 43.49 1.70 -9.53
N SER A 232 43.93 0.63 -10.19
CA SER A 232 44.51 -0.55 -9.56
C SER A 232 45.95 -0.69 -10.01
N PHE A 233 46.88 -0.60 -9.07
CA PHE A 233 48.29 -0.89 -9.31
C PHE A 233 48.61 -2.31 -8.83
N SER A 234 49.36 -3.05 -9.65
CA SER A 234 49.89 -4.35 -9.30
C SER A 234 51.33 -4.47 -9.75
N ALA A 235 52.18 -5.03 -8.90
CA ALA A 235 53.57 -5.30 -9.26
C ALA A 235 53.66 -6.64 -10.00
N VAL A 236 54.19 -6.63 -11.22
CA VAL A 236 54.47 -7.86 -11.97
C VAL A 236 55.93 -8.25 -11.75
N ARG A 237 56.17 -9.32 -10.98
CA ARG A 237 57.51 -9.87 -10.78
C ARG A 237 57.84 -10.84 -11.91
N VAL A 238 58.65 -10.40 -12.87
CA VAL A 238 59.22 -11.30 -13.89
C VAL A 238 60.41 -12.02 -13.26
N ARG A 239 60.30 -13.34 -13.04
CA ARG A 239 61.45 -14.17 -12.65
C ARG A 239 62.30 -14.41 -13.90
N GLY A 240 63.51 -13.85 -13.92
CA GLY A 240 64.59 -14.24 -14.82
C GLY A 240 65.49 -15.28 -14.17
#